data_AF-A0A6G0R0C7-F1
#
_entry.id   AF-A0A6G0R0C7-F1
#
_cell.length_a   1.000
_cell.length_b   1.000
_cell.length_c   1.000
_cell.angle_alpha   90.00
_cell.angle_beta   90.00
_cell.angle_gamma   90.00
#
_symmetry.space_group_name_H-M   'P 1'
#
loop_
_entity.id
_entity.type
_entity.pdbx_description
1 polymer ?
#
loop_
_entity_poly.entity_id
_entity_poly.type
_entity_poly.pdbx_seq_one_letter_code
_entity_poly.pdbx_strand_id
1 'polypeptide(L)'
;MAALPRDLRAVSTCPESGIAPPSEVTLAAAADGADDVAILVKNSDCDEVSIQATSSENPGEYRINASYVDIEVVESYPAVASLWLWNNKIKTFKAVGTSVTEIDITSNQLTSLDGLEFPSSVLMLTLDLNALTSTSASNFPENLQKLYLRKNSIDSLAKFRFSSSLQYLYLNGNQQLATLEGAVFPDSLQYLECSDCRITEIVGVTFPSSLKKLTLGGTTVTSFIIRESDVDVLKSAQLSLTVSLDSDACSTLSGTVTDISDSISACVLSDKSFSNLYPITSSDGSSSTTGSSSSTSTISSTSVAGTNGGSTGSTNQGSGVSGTTVITINEGSSSNAGLIGGIAAAVVVVVLAIAGFIVYRRRQQKRQQRDSGFIALDSSKMGETGSGTRTVTLPPSSGSGYLSNDVRNDEDLIPYRLPIEDVVIQKELATGGFGIIGPAHPLQRAAEEPVEH
;
A
#
# COMPACT_ATOMS: atom_id res chain seq x y z
N MET A 1 -41.73 16.73 50.37
CA MET A 1 -40.42 16.80 49.69
C MET A 1 -40.28 15.53 48.88
N ALA A 2 -40.64 15.58 47.59
CA ALA A 2 -40.48 14.45 46.69
C ALA A 2 -38.98 14.30 46.37
N ALA A 3 -38.46 13.09 46.53
CA ALA A 3 -37.10 12.74 46.18
C ALA A 3 -36.91 12.88 44.67
N LEU A 4 -35.90 13.66 44.27
CA LEU A 4 -35.38 13.68 42.90
C LEU A 4 -34.79 12.30 42.58
N PRO A 5 -34.95 11.78 41.35
CA PRO A 5 -34.32 10.52 40.97
C PRO A 5 -32.80 10.71 40.96
N ARG A 6 -32.10 9.74 41.57
CA ARG A 6 -30.71 9.45 41.24
C ARG A 6 -30.66 8.97 39.78
N ASP A 7 -29.58 9.35 39.10
CA ASP A 7 -29.07 8.83 37.83
C ASP A 7 -29.13 9.81 36.67
N LEU A 8 -28.02 10.54 36.53
CA LEU A 8 -27.44 11.00 35.27
C LEU A 8 -25.97 11.29 35.60
N ARG A 9 -25.20 10.23 35.94
CA ARG A 9 -23.75 10.31 35.73
C ARG A 9 -23.59 10.44 34.23
N ALA A 10 -23.14 11.61 33.77
CA ALA A 10 -22.63 11.74 32.41
C ALA A 10 -21.59 10.63 32.24
N VAL A 11 -21.91 9.65 31.41
CA VAL A 11 -20.99 8.57 31.06
C VAL A 11 -19.85 9.27 30.32
N SER A 12 -18.75 9.53 31.04
CA SER A 12 -17.61 10.28 30.51
C SER A 12 -16.88 9.51 29.41
N THR A 13 -17.11 8.20 29.34
CA THR A 13 -16.41 7.24 28.51
C THR A 13 -17.32 6.07 28.16
N CYS A 14 -17.25 5.56 26.93
CA CYS A 14 -17.99 4.37 26.51
C CYS A 14 -17.59 3.14 27.36
N PRO A 15 -18.55 2.28 27.69
CA PRO A 15 -18.40 1.28 28.75
C PRO A 15 -17.39 0.17 28.43
N GLU A 16 -17.31 -0.34 27.20
CA GLU A 16 -16.40 -1.44 26.86
C GLU A 16 -15.01 -0.94 26.45
N SER A 17 -14.93 0.17 25.70
CA SER A 17 -13.67 0.75 25.22
C SER A 17 -12.99 1.70 26.21
N GLY A 18 -13.75 2.31 27.12
CA GLY A 18 -13.24 3.31 28.05
C GLY A 18 -12.80 4.63 27.40
N ILE A 19 -13.05 4.84 26.10
CA ILE A 19 -12.75 6.10 25.41
C ILE A 19 -13.91 7.08 25.49
N ALA A 20 -13.66 8.38 25.31
CA ALA A 20 -14.74 9.37 25.21
C ALA A 20 -15.62 9.07 23.98
N PRO A 21 -16.95 9.30 24.03
CA PRO A 21 -17.83 9.05 22.89
C PRO A 21 -17.34 9.78 21.62
N PRO A 22 -16.90 9.05 20.57
CA PRO A 22 -16.24 9.67 19.44
C PRO A 22 -17.25 10.19 18.42
N SER A 23 -16.86 11.20 17.65
CA SER A 23 -17.64 11.68 16.49
C SER A 23 -17.41 10.86 15.23
N GLU A 24 -16.38 10.02 15.22
CA GLU A 24 -15.95 9.21 14.08
C GLU A 24 -15.80 7.75 14.52
N VAL A 25 -15.89 6.81 13.58
CA VAL A 25 -15.72 5.38 13.88
C VAL A 25 -14.30 5.13 14.39
N THR A 26 -14.19 4.68 15.64
CA THR A 26 -12.93 4.60 16.37
C THR A 26 -12.63 3.17 16.79
N LEU A 27 -11.39 2.72 16.53
CA LEU A 27 -10.85 1.47 17.08
C LEU A 27 -10.11 1.75 18.39
N ALA A 28 -10.43 0.99 19.43
CA ALA A 28 -9.80 1.02 20.73
C ALA A 28 -9.52 -0.40 21.25
N ALA A 29 -8.62 -0.55 22.22
CA ALA A 29 -8.52 -1.75 23.04
C ALA A 29 -9.68 -1.79 24.06
N ALA A 30 -10.03 -2.98 24.55
CA ALA A 30 -10.98 -3.11 25.64
C ALA A 30 -10.43 -2.50 26.95
N ALA A 31 -11.29 -1.82 27.71
CA ALA A 31 -10.91 -1.12 28.93
C ALA A 31 -10.66 -2.05 30.12
N ASP A 32 -11.19 -3.27 30.08
CA ASP A 32 -11.06 -4.27 31.14
C ASP A 32 -9.68 -4.95 31.18
N GLY A 33 -8.78 -4.58 30.25
CA GLY A 33 -7.45 -5.16 30.14
C GLY A 33 -7.44 -6.51 29.44
N ALA A 34 -8.49 -6.84 28.67
CA ALA A 34 -8.45 -7.98 27.77
C ALA A 34 -7.42 -7.72 26.66
N ASP A 35 -6.24 -8.34 26.80
CA ASP A 35 -5.09 -8.20 25.90
C ASP A 35 -5.35 -8.74 24.47
N ASP A 36 -6.50 -9.36 24.23
CA ASP A 36 -6.92 -10.00 22.99
C ASP A 36 -8.22 -9.43 22.40
N VAL A 37 -8.79 -8.36 22.98
CA VAL A 37 -10.06 -7.78 22.50
C VAL A 37 -9.87 -6.34 22.04
N ALA A 38 -10.24 -6.07 20.78
CA ALA A 38 -10.43 -4.73 20.28
C ALA A 38 -11.92 -4.36 20.30
N ILE A 39 -12.22 -3.09 20.53
CA ILE A 39 -13.57 -2.53 20.54
C ILE A 39 -13.67 -1.52 19.40
N LEU A 40 -14.68 -1.71 18.55
CA LEU A 40 -15.07 -0.75 17.52
C LEU A 40 -16.20 0.12 18.06
N VAL A 41 -15.91 1.39 18.31
CA VAL A 41 -16.89 2.39 18.76
C VAL A 41 -17.40 3.15 17.55
N LYS A 42 -18.67 2.94 17.17
CA LYS A 42 -19.20 3.41 15.88
C LYS A 42 -19.63 4.88 15.87
N ASN A 43 -20.01 5.43 17.02
CA ASN A 43 -20.59 6.78 17.12
C ASN A 43 -20.60 7.29 18.57
N SER A 44 -21.12 8.51 18.74
CA SER A 44 -21.28 9.19 20.03
C SER A 44 -22.30 8.56 20.96
N ASP A 45 -23.12 7.62 20.47
CA ASP A 45 -24.08 6.87 21.28
C ASP A 45 -23.41 5.64 21.94
N CYS A 46 -22.11 5.46 21.74
CA CYS A 46 -21.34 4.30 22.19
C CYS A 46 -21.89 2.98 21.63
N ASP A 47 -22.24 2.96 20.35
CA ASP A 47 -22.53 1.70 19.64
C ASP A 47 -21.23 0.90 19.47
N GLU A 48 -20.94 0.05 20.45
CA GLU A 48 -19.71 -0.76 20.55
C GLU A 48 -19.86 -2.16 19.94
N VAL A 49 -18.80 -2.63 19.27
CA VAL A 49 -18.70 -4.00 18.77
C VAL A 49 -17.33 -4.56 19.12
N SER A 50 -17.31 -5.69 19.83
CA SER A 50 -16.08 -6.42 20.14
C SER A 50 -15.53 -7.16 18.91
N ILE A 51 -14.23 -7.09 18.72
CA ILE A 51 -13.45 -7.82 17.73
C ILE A 51 -12.41 -8.63 18.49
N GLN A 52 -12.56 -9.95 18.45
CA GLN A 52 -11.68 -10.89 19.12
C GLN A 52 -10.42 -11.12 18.30
N ALA A 53 -9.25 -11.15 18.95
CA ALA A 53 -8.02 -11.55 18.30
C ALA A 53 -8.08 -13.02 17.88
N THR A 54 -7.49 -13.32 16.74
CA THR A 54 -7.40 -14.68 16.20
C THR A 54 -5.95 -15.13 16.22
N SER A 55 -5.71 -16.43 16.37
CA SER A 55 -4.36 -16.97 16.25
C SER A 55 -3.82 -16.75 14.84
N SER A 56 -2.55 -16.39 14.76
CA SER A 56 -1.76 -16.37 13.53
C SER A 56 -1.34 -17.79 13.11
N GLU A 57 -0.67 -17.90 11.97
CA GLU A 57 0.02 -19.12 11.54
C GLU A 57 1.22 -19.45 12.46
N ASN A 58 1.79 -18.42 13.09
CA ASN A 58 2.84 -18.57 14.09
C ASN A 58 2.23 -18.88 15.47
N PRO A 59 2.65 -19.98 16.12
CA PRO A 59 2.16 -20.33 17.45
C PRO A 59 2.45 -19.22 18.47
N GLY A 60 1.42 -18.78 19.19
CA GLY A 60 1.53 -17.74 20.24
C GLY A 60 1.45 -16.30 19.72
N GLU A 61 1.34 -16.10 18.41
CA GLU A 61 1.05 -14.79 17.83
C GLU A 61 -0.45 -14.62 17.58
N TYR A 62 -0.97 -13.47 17.96
CA TYR A 62 -2.35 -13.09 17.77
C TYR A 62 -2.46 -11.94 16.77
N ARG A 63 -3.59 -11.87 16.07
CA ARG A 63 -3.89 -10.81 15.12
C ARG A 63 -5.31 -10.27 15.29
N ILE A 64 -5.47 -8.97 15.06
CA ILE A 64 -6.78 -8.33 14.89
C ILE A 64 -7.02 -8.07 13.41
N ASN A 65 -8.19 -8.45 12.93
CA ASN A 65 -8.68 -8.05 11.62
C ASN A 65 -9.95 -7.20 11.79
N ALA A 66 -9.80 -5.90 11.55
CA ALA A 66 -10.89 -4.93 11.55
C ALA A 66 -10.93 -4.22 10.19
N SER A 67 -11.01 -5.02 9.12
CA SER A 67 -11.08 -4.53 7.73
C SER A 67 -12.52 -4.36 7.29
N TYR A 68 -12.80 -3.39 6.40
CA TYR A 68 -14.16 -3.07 5.89
C TYR A 68 -15.19 -2.61 6.94
N VAL A 69 -14.74 -1.94 8.00
CA VAL A 69 -15.65 -1.47 9.07
C VAL A 69 -15.74 0.06 9.14
N ASP A 70 -15.19 0.76 8.13
CA ASP A 70 -15.20 2.22 8.01
C ASP A 70 -14.47 2.94 9.15
N ILE A 71 -13.43 2.34 9.75
CA ILE A 71 -12.61 3.00 10.78
C ILE A 71 -11.98 4.28 10.22
N GLU A 72 -12.07 5.36 10.99
CA GLU A 72 -11.47 6.66 10.69
C GLU A 72 -10.34 7.00 11.68
N VAL A 73 -10.48 6.56 12.94
CA VAL A 73 -9.50 6.81 14.01
C VAL A 73 -9.08 5.50 14.66
N VAL A 74 -7.78 5.28 14.77
CA VAL A 74 -7.21 4.22 15.63
C VAL A 74 -6.65 4.89 16.87
N GLU A 75 -7.34 4.74 18.00
CA GLU A 75 -6.95 5.33 19.28
C GLU A 75 -6.06 4.38 20.09
N SER A 76 -6.42 3.10 20.11
CA SER A 76 -5.63 2.04 20.74
C SER A 76 -6.01 0.67 20.17
N TYR A 77 -5.22 -0.35 20.48
CA TYR A 77 -5.49 -1.73 20.09
C TYR A 77 -4.85 -2.69 21.10
N PRO A 78 -5.39 -3.92 21.23
CA PRO A 78 -4.85 -4.94 22.13
C PRO A 78 -3.41 -5.35 21.78
N ALA A 79 -2.75 -6.06 22.69
CA ALA A 79 -1.38 -6.53 22.51
C ALA A 79 -1.30 -7.69 21.51
N VAL A 80 -1.27 -7.34 20.22
CA VAL A 80 -1.20 -8.31 19.11
C VAL A 80 0.08 -8.18 18.30
N ALA A 81 0.38 -9.22 17.51
CA ALA A 81 1.52 -9.23 16.59
C ALA A 81 1.17 -8.54 15.26
N SER A 82 -0.03 -8.80 14.72
CA SER A 82 -0.47 -8.22 13.44
C SER A 82 -1.80 -7.50 13.55
N LEU A 83 -1.90 -6.33 12.92
CA LEU A 83 -3.10 -5.51 12.87
C LEU A 83 -3.50 -5.24 11.41
N TRP A 84 -4.62 -5.84 10.98
CA TRP A 84 -5.14 -5.73 9.62
C TRP A 84 -6.36 -4.81 9.59
N LEU A 85 -6.20 -3.68 8.90
CA LEU A 85 -7.17 -2.57 8.84
C LEU A 85 -7.38 -2.11 7.40
N TRP A 86 -7.26 -3.03 6.44
CA TRP A 86 -7.36 -2.70 5.03
C TRP A 86 -8.80 -2.32 4.65
N ASN A 87 -8.92 -1.47 3.63
CA ASN A 87 -10.18 -1.00 3.09
C ASN A 87 -11.09 -0.30 4.14
N ASN A 88 -10.50 0.61 4.92
CA ASN A 88 -11.16 1.53 5.83
C ASN A 88 -11.01 3.00 5.35
N LYS A 89 -11.13 3.97 6.25
CA LYS A 89 -11.02 5.42 5.99
C LYS A 89 -10.10 6.10 6.99
N ILE A 90 -9.05 5.41 7.42
CA ILE A 90 -8.17 5.86 8.50
C ILE A 90 -7.56 7.22 8.15
N LYS A 91 -7.73 8.19 9.04
CA LYS A 91 -7.11 9.52 8.99
C LYS A 91 -6.12 9.71 10.13
N THR A 92 -6.34 9.03 11.25
CA THR A 92 -5.52 9.16 12.45
C THR A 92 -5.21 7.78 12.99
N PHE A 93 -3.94 7.58 13.35
CA PHE A 93 -3.45 6.35 13.96
C PHE A 93 -2.53 6.75 15.10
N LYS A 94 -2.89 6.43 16.34
CA LYS A 94 -2.04 6.71 17.50
C LYS A 94 -1.17 5.50 17.83
N ALA A 95 0.06 5.73 18.27
CA ALA A 95 1.01 4.70 18.66
C ALA A 95 0.70 4.12 20.05
N VAL A 96 -0.48 3.54 20.24
CA VAL A 96 -0.91 2.98 21.54
C VAL A 96 -1.02 1.46 21.43
N GLY A 97 0.14 0.81 21.49
CA GLY A 97 0.33 -0.64 21.50
C GLY A 97 1.78 -0.99 21.16
N THR A 98 2.49 -1.71 22.03
CA THR A 98 3.95 -1.88 21.92
C THR A 98 4.40 -3.22 21.34
N SER A 99 3.47 -4.14 21.07
CA SER A 99 3.79 -5.50 20.58
C SER A 99 3.61 -5.68 19.08
N VAL A 100 2.90 -4.77 18.41
CA VAL A 100 2.55 -4.96 16.99
C VAL A 100 3.79 -4.85 16.13
N THR A 101 4.04 -5.89 15.34
CA THR A 101 5.17 -5.99 14.41
C THR A 101 4.71 -5.78 12.97
N GLU A 102 3.44 -6.04 12.67
CA GLU A 102 2.88 -5.93 11.33
C GLU A 102 1.60 -5.08 11.32
N ILE A 103 1.57 -4.04 10.48
CA ILE A 103 0.39 -3.19 10.28
C ILE A 103 0.05 -3.16 8.79
N ASP A 104 -1.21 -3.47 8.47
CA ASP A 104 -1.77 -3.32 7.13
C ASP A 104 -2.91 -2.30 7.11
N ILE A 105 -2.66 -1.17 6.46
CA ILE A 105 -3.64 -0.10 6.22
C ILE A 105 -3.80 0.14 4.70
N THR A 106 -3.74 -0.92 3.92
CA THR A 106 -4.01 -0.92 2.47
C THR A 106 -5.37 -0.29 2.15
N SER A 107 -5.47 0.51 1.10
CA SER A 107 -6.75 1.06 0.60
C SER A 107 -7.53 1.89 1.63
N ASN A 108 -6.84 2.78 2.36
CA ASN A 108 -7.43 3.70 3.33
C ASN A 108 -7.64 5.13 2.80
N GLN A 109 -7.36 5.37 1.51
CA GLN A 109 -7.48 6.68 0.85
C GLN A 109 -6.53 7.75 1.43
N LEU A 110 -5.41 7.32 2.03
CA LEU A 110 -4.42 8.22 2.60
C LEU A 110 -3.73 9.05 1.51
N THR A 111 -3.63 10.36 1.72
CA THR A 111 -2.91 11.29 0.83
C THR A 111 -1.57 11.75 1.42
N SER A 112 -1.45 11.75 2.75
CA SER A 112 -0.21 11.92 3.51
C SER A 112 -0.14 10.91 4.67
N LEU A 113 0.99 10.91 5.39
CA LEU A 113 1.15 10.16 6.65
C LEU A 113 0.91 11.06 7.88
N ASP A 114 0.37 12.26 7.68
CA ASP A 114 0.10 13.19 8.78
C ASP A 114 -0.97 12.61 9.71
N GLY A 115 -0.75 12.71 11.02
CA GLY A 115 -1.65 12.13 12.01
C GLY A 115 -1.53 10.61 12.17
N LEU A 116 -0.56 9.97 11.50
CA LEU A 116 -0.24 8.56 11.70
C LEU A 116 1.06 8.42 12.51
N GLU A 117 0.93 7.88 13.70
CA GLU A 117 2.00 7.59 14.65
C GLU A 117 2.09 6.07 14.80
N PHE A 118 3.05 5.45 14.11
CA PHE A 118 3.29 4.01 14.22
C PHE A 118 4.27 3.72 15.37
N PRO A 119 4.07 2.64 16.15
CA PRO A 119 5.01 2.28 17.20
C PRO A 119 6.34 1.76 16.62
N SER A 120 7.43 1.93 17.36
CA SER A 120 8.77 1.50 16.93
C SER A 120 8.95 -0.01 16.86
N SER A 121 8.00 -0.79 17.39
CA SER A 121 7.95 -2.26 17.29
C SER A 121 7.62 -2.75 15.87
N VAL A 122 7.04 -1.90 15.02
CA VAL A 122 6.61 -2.27 13.66
C VAL A 122 7.82 -2.59 12.79
N LEU A 123 7.83 -3.82 12.29
CA LEU A 123 8.83 -4.36 11.36
C LEU A 123 8.29 -4.40 9.92
N MET A 124 6.98 -4.50 9.75
CA MET A 124 6.30 -4.55 8.46
C MET A 124 5.15 -3.54 8.41
N LEU A 125 5.18 -2.64 7.43
CA LEU A 125 4.14 -1.65 7.20
C LEU A 125 3.64 -1.73 5.76
N THR A 126 2.33 -1.96 5.61
CA THR A 126 1.66 -2.01 4.31
C THR A 126 0.76 -0.79 4.12
N LEU A 127 1.11 0.03 3.13
CA LEU A 127 0.44 1.27 2.73
C LEU A 127 -0.04 1.19 1.26
N ASP A 128 -0.21 -0.02 0.74
CA ASP A 128 -0.58 -0.26 -0.65
C ASP A 128 -1.95 0.37 -1.00
N LEU A 129 -2.18 0.71 -2.27
CA LEU A 129 -3.48 1.19 -2.78
C LEU A 129 -4.02 2.45 -2.07
N ASN A 130 -3.13 3.33 -1.61
CA ASN A 130 -3.50 4.65 -1.11
C ASN A 130 -3.24 5.73 -2.20
N ALA A 131 -3.27 7.00 -1.83
CA ALA A 131 -3.00 8.14 -2.71
C ALA A 131 -1.78 8.95 -2.23
N LEU A 132 -0.80 8.29 -1.60
CA LEU A 132 0.40 8.95 -1.07
C LEU A 132 1.22 9.57 -2.19
N THR A 133 1.83 10.72 -1.90
CA THR A 133 2.71 11.48 -2.81
C THR A 133 4.09 11.70 -2.16
N SER A 134 5.01 12.39 -2.83
CA SER A 134 6.35 12.66 -2.27
C SER A 134 6.36 13.55 -1.03
N THR A 135 5.26 14.24 -0.71
CA THR A 135 5.17 15.09 0.50
C THR A 135 4.87 14.29 1.77
N SER A 136 4.53 13.01 1.66
CA SER A 136 4.16 12.15 2.79
C SER A 136 5.34 11.70 3.65
N ALA A 137 6.48 12.36 3.51
CA ALA A 137 7.76 11.88 4.00
C ALA A 137 8.07 12.38 5.42
N SER A 138 7.52 11.70 6.41
CA SER A 138 8.05 11.73 7.77
C SER A 138 7.46 10.59 8.61
N ASN A 139 8.30 10.03 9.49
CA ASN A 139 7.95 9.14 10.60
C ASN A 139 7.62 7.67 10.26
N PHE A 140 8.41 7.03 9.39
CA PHE A 140 8.43 5.56 9.40
C PHE A 140 9.00 5.05 10.74
N PRO A 141 8.52 3.89 11.24
CA PRO A 141 9.07 3.26 12.44
C PRO A 141 10.58 3.05 12.35
N GLU A 142 11.31 3.31 13.44
CA GLU A 142 12.78 3.20 13.48
C GLU A 142 13.30 1.80 13.13
N ASN A 143 12.57 0.74 13.48
CA ASN A 143 12.96 -0.64 13.24
C ASN A 143 12.31 -1.27 12.00
N LEU A 144 11.68 -0.46 11.14
CA LEU A 144 10.95 -0.96 9.98
C LEU A 144 11.89 -1.73 9.03
N GLN A 145 11.55 -2.96 8.71
CA GLN A 145 12.33 -3.84 7.82
C GLN A 145 11.68 -3.99 6.44
N LYS A 146 10.35 -3.94 6.36
CA LYS A 146 9.59 -4.13 5.13
C LYS A 146 8.57 -3.00 4.97
N LEU A 147 8.64 -2.31 3.83
CA LEU A 147 7.75 -1.22 3.49
C LEU A 147 7.09 -1.47 2.14
N TYR A 148 5.76 -1.52 2.14
CA TYR A 148 4.95 -1.67 0.95
C TYR A 148 4.21 -0.37 0.66
N LEU A 149 4.49 0.23 -0.49
CA LEU A 149 3.96 1.49 -0.99
C LEU A 149 3.39 1.34 -2.41
N ARG A 150 2.94 0.13 -2.78
CA ARG A 150 2.49 -0.19 -4.13
C ARG A 150 1.22 0.57 -4.49
N LYS A 151 1.07 0.92 -5.77
CA LYS A 151 -0.11 1.58 -6.33
C LYS A 151 -0.53 2.82 -5.54
N ASN A 152 0.45 3.66 -5.22
CA ASN A 152 0.26 5.01 -4.71
C ASN A 152 0.45 6.03 -5.85
N SER A 153 0.64 7.30 -5.51
CA SER A 153 0.89 8.41 -6.46
C SER A 153 2.23 9.08 -6.18
N ILE A 154 3.24 8.31 -5.78
CA ILE A 154 4.58 8.82 -5.46
C ILE A 154 5.27 9.23 -6.75
N ASP A 155 5.73 10.48 -6.81
CA ASP A 155 6.43 11.07 -7.95
C ASP A 155 7.94 11.28 -7.70
N SER A 156 8.37 11.28 -6.44
CA SER A 156 9.77 11.40 -6.02
C SER A 156 10.00 10.74 -4.68
N LEU A 157 11.21 10.17 -4.49
CA LEU A 157 11.67 9.62 -3.22
C LEU A 157 12.57 10.57 -2.42
N ALA A 158 12.90 11.75 -2.95
CA ALA A 158 13.92 12.63 -2.37
C ALA A 158 13.63 13.11 -0.94
N LYS A 159 12.34 13.18 -0.57
CA LYS A 159 11.93 13.58 0.78
C LYS A 159 11.86 12.40 1.75
N PHE A 160 11.74 11.17 1.26
CA PHE A 160 11.56 9.99 2.10
C PHE A 160 12.77 9.79 3.01
N ARG A 161 12.50 9.64 4.31
CA ARG A 161 13.50 9.27 5.31
C ARG A 161 13.21 7.84 5.75
N PHE A 162 13.85 6.90 5.06
CA PHE A 162 13.70 5.48 5.37
C PHE A 162 14.41 5.11 6.67
N SER A 163 13.89 4.10 7.36
CA SER A 163 14.56 3.50 8.51
C SER A 163 15.92 2.93 8.11
N SER A 164 16.92 3.07 8.97
CA SER A 164 18.25 2.45 8.82
C SER A 164 18.21 0.91 8.85
N SER A 165 17.08 0.31 9.24
CA SER A 165 16.86 -1.14 9.29
C SER A 165 16.09 -1.67 8.09
N LEU A 166 15.67 -0.79 7.15
CA LEU A 166 14.82 -1.17 6.02
C LEU A 166 15.57 -2.10 5.06
N GLN A 167 15.00 -3.27 4.79
CA GLN A 167 15.59 -4.29 3.92
C GLN A 167 14.81 -4.47 2.62
N TYR A 168 13.49 -4.23 2.64
CA TYR A 168 12.62 -4.43 1.49
C TYR A 168 11.75 -3.20 1.24
N LEU A 169 11.84 -2.64 0.04
CA LEU A 169 11.05 -1.50 -0.40
C LEU A 169 10.29 -1.86 -1.69
N TYR A 170 8.97 -1.83 -1.61
CA TYR A 170 8.08 -2.13 -2.73
C TYR A 170 7.30 -0.89 -3.16
N LEU A 171 7.56 -0.42 -4.37
CA LEU A 171 6.99 0.78 -4.99
C LEU A 171 6.20 0.47 -6.26
N ASN A 172 5.93 -0.81 -6.53
CA ASN A 172 5.27 -1.25 -7.77
C ASN A 172 3.98 -0.46 -8.08
N GLY A 173 3.79 -0.01 -9.32
CA GLY A 173 2.60 0.72 -9.75
C GLY A 173 2.53 2.20 -9.34
N ASN A 174 3.64 2.80 -8.88
CA ASN A 174 3.75 4.26 -8.73
C ASN A 174 4.15 4.87 -10.09
N GLN A 175 3.16 5.04 -10.96
CA GLN A 175 3.39 5.42 -12.36
C GLN A 175 3.87 6.87 -12.54
N GLN A 176 3.80 7.72 -11.51
CA GLN A 176 4.35 9.07 -11.52
C GLN A 176 5.86 9.11 -11.21
N LEU A 177 6.43 8.04 -10.65
CA LEU A 177 7.84 7.98 -10.31
C LEU A 177 8.67 7.80 -11.59
N ALA A 178 9.28 8.89 -12.05
CA ALA A 178 10.05 8.93 -13.31
C ALA A 178 11.57 8.89 -13.13
N THR A 179 12.05 9.12 -11.90
CA THR A 179 13.47 9.10 -11.54
C THR A 179 13.62 8.63 -10.10
N LEU A 180 14.82 8.17 -9.77
CA LEU A 180 15.26 7.88 -8.40
C LEU A 180 16.16 8.99 -7.82
N GLU A 181 16.36 10.09 -8.55
CA GLU A 181 17.20 11.21 -8.14
C GLU A 181 16.81 11.74 -6.75
N GLY A 182 17.84 11.98 -5.92
CA GLY A 182 17.68 12.47 -4.55
C GLY A 182 17.24 11.41 -3.53
N ALA A 183 16.92 10.18 -3.96
CA ALA A 183 16.63 9.09 -3.03
C ALA A 183 17.88 8.75 -2.20
N VAL A 184 17.70 8.69 -0.88
CA VAL A 184 18.74 8.24 0.06
C VAL A 184 18.31 6.89 0.61
N PHE A 185 18.90 5.81 0.09
CA PHE A 185 18.62 4.46 0.55
C PHE A 185 19.48 4.09 1.76
N PRO A 186 18.95 3.35 2.74
CA PRO A 186 19.73 2.87 3.88
C PRO A 186 20.65 1.72 3.46
N ASP A 187 21.82 1.60 4.11
CA ASP A 187 22.82 0.56 3.83
C ASP A 187 22.29 -0.87 4.00
N SER A 188 21.20 -1.05 4.75
CA SER A 188 20.51 -2.32 4.96
C SER A 188 19.62 -2.78 3.82
N LEU A 189 19.34 -1.91 2.82
CA LEU A 189 18.36 -2.19 1.79
C LEU A 189 18.84 -3.27 0.82
N GLN A 190 18.12 -4.38 0.77
CA GLN A 190 18.45 -5.55 -0.04
C GLN A 190 17.58 -5.65 -1.29
N TYR A 191 16.32 -5.18 -1.23
CA TYR A 191 15.35 -5.33 -2.31
C TYR A 191 14.65 -4.01 -2.59
N LEU A 192 14.78 -3.55 -3.84
CA LEU A 192 14.04 -2.41 -4.37
C LEU A 192 13.21 -2.87 -5.58
N GLU A 193 11.88 -2.84 -5.45
CA GLU A 193 10.97 -3.25 -6.51
C GLU A 193 10.03 -2.12 -6.92
N CYS A 194 10.13 -1.68 -8.17
CA CYS A 194 9.30 -0.68 -8.81
C CYS A 194 8.87 -1.18 -10.21
N SER A 195 8.16 -2.31 -10.24
CA SER A 195 7.51 -2.79 -11.47
C SER A 195 6.33 -1.87 -11.80
N ASP A 196 6.12 -1.57 -13.08
CA ASP A 196 5.07 -0.62 -13.53
C ASP A 196 5.24 0.80 -12.94
N CYS A 197 6.50 1.23 -12.78
CA CYS A 197 6.88 2.62 -12.59
C CYS A 197 7.27 3.22 -13.95
N ARG A 198 7.50 4.53 -14.02
CA ARG A 198 7.88 5.19 -15.29
C ARG A 198 9.30 5.73 -15.26
N ILE A 199 10.18 5.00 -14.59
CA ILE A 199 11.57 5.40 -14.42
C ILE A 199 12.28 5.39 -15.77
N THR A 200 12.62 6.58 -16.27
CA THR A 200 13.38 6.77 -17.50
C THR A 200 14.83 7.17 -17.21
N GLU A 201 15.10 7.63 -15.99
CA GLU A 201 16.41 8.13 -15.59
C GLU A 201 16.84 7.59 -14.22
N ILE A 202 18.09 7.15 -14.13
CA ILE A 202 18.76 6.75 -12.88
C ILE A 202 20.03 7.59 -12.80
N VAL A 203 19.93 8.73 -12.12
CA VAL A 203 21.00 9.72 -11.98
C VAL A 203 21.05 10.21 -10.53
N GLY A 204 22.25 10.47 -10.01
CA GLY A 204 22.41 10.97 -8.64
C GLY A 204 21.95 9.99 -7.55
N VAL A 205 21.91 8.69 -7.84
CA VAL A 205 21.55 7.63 -6.89
C VAL A 205 22.81 6.91 -6.43
N THR A 206 22.90 6.67 -5.12
CA THR A 206 23.90 5.77 -4.55
C THR A 206 23.22 4.47 -4.14
N PHE A 207 23.75 3.34 -4.62
CA PHE A 207 23.21 2.03 -4.28
C PHE A 207 23.90 1.45 -3.04
N PRO A 208 23.13 0.88 -2.09
CA PRO A 208 23.70 0.28 -0.88
C PRO A 208 24.41 -1.03 -1.21
N SER A 209 25.52 -1.31 -0.53
CA SER A 209 26.33 -2.52 -0.79
C SER A 209 25.62 -3.84 -0.47
N SER A 210 24.51 -3.79 0.27
CA SER A 210 23.68 -4.96 0.59
C SER A 210 22.63 -5.27 -0.46
N LEU A 211 22.51 -4.46 -1.53
CA LEU A 211 21.50 -4.62 -2.57
C LEU A 211 21.65 -5.96 -3.28
N LYS A 212 20.59 -6.77 -3.25
CA LYS A 212 20.51 -8.10 -3.88
C LYS A 212 19.60 -8.11 -5.09
N LYS A 213 18.57 -7.25 -5.13
CA LYS A 213 17.60 -7.21 -6.22
C LYS A 213 17.16 -5.78 -6.50
N LEU A 214 17.21 -5.41 -7.78
CA LEU A 214 16.70 -4.15 -8.31
C LEU A 214 15.76 -4.46 -9.47
N THR A 215 14.49 -4.14 -9.30
CA THR A 215 13.48 -4.27 -10.36
C THR A 215 12.91 -2.90 -10.67
N LEU A 216 13.14 -2.40 -11.89
CA LEU A 216 12.59 -1.15 -12.40
C LEU A 216 11.92 -1.47 -13.73
N GLY A 217 10.60 -1.54 -13.74
CA GLY A 217 9.83 -1.96 -14.92
C GLY A 217 8.77 -0.92 -15.27
N GLY A 218 8.29 -0.95 -16.52
CA GLY A 218 7.22 -0.09 -17.05
C GLY A 218 7.69 0.86 -18.16
N THR A 219 8.96 1.25 -18.15
CA THR A 219 9.60 2.08 -19.17
C THR A 219 11.04 1.64 -19.45
N THR A 220 11.63 2.19 -20.51
CA THR A 220 13.06 2.04 -20.81
C THR A 220 13.84 3.16 -20.15
N VAL A 221 14.92 2.82 -19.45
CA VAL A 221 15.87 3.77 -18.89
C VAL A 221 16.77 4.28 -20.01
N THR A 222 16.71 5.57 -20.30
CA THR A 222 17.50 6.22 -21.36
C THR A 222 18.75 6.92 -20.80
N SER A 223 18.72 7.28 -19.51
CA SER A 223 19.87 7.82 -18.79
C SER A 223 20.16 6.96 -17.56
N PHE A 224 21.35 6.35 -17.52
CA PHE A 224 21.80 5.58 -16.38
C PHE A 224 23.23 5.99 -16.02
N ILE A 225 23.37 6.82 -15.00
CA ILE A 225 24.66 7.36 -14.54
C ILE A 225 24.89 6.91 -13.10
N ILE A 226 26.00 6.22 -12.87
CA ILE A 226 26.39 5.66 -11.57
C ILE A 226 27.85 6.01 -11.26
N ARG A 227 28.22 5.85 -9.98
CA ARG A 227 29.61 5.92 -9.54
C ARG A 227 30.33 4.57 -9.71
N GLU A 228 31.65 4.62 -9.78
CA GLU A 228 32.53 3.46 -9.92
C GLU A 228 32.29 2.41 -8.84
N SER A 229 32.15 2.82 -7.58
CA SER A 229 31.89 1.90 -6.45
C SER A 229 30.56 1.12 -6.54
N ASP A 230 29.59 1.60 -7.33
CA ASP A 230 28.28 0.93 -7.45
C ASP A 230 28.27 -0.14 -8.57
N VAL A 231 29.31 -0.19 -9.40
CA VAL A 231 29.43 -1.17 -10.50
C VAL A 231 29.42 -2.60 -9.97
N ASP A 232 30.23 -2.89 -8.96
CA ASP A 232 30.34 -4.25 -8.39
C ASP A 232 29.06 -4.65 -7.66
N VAL A 233 28.40 -3.70 -6.98
CA VAL A 233 27.11 -3.91 -6.33
C VAL A 233 26.08 -4.34 -7.37
N LEU A 234 25.94 -3.58 -8.46
CA LEU A 234 24.94 -3.85 -9.50
C LEU A 234 25.26 -5.13 -10.30
N LYS A 235 26.54 -5.46 -10.53
CA LYS A 235 26.96 -6.74 -11.14
C LYS A 235 26.58 -7.94 -10.28
N SER A 236 26.63 -7.80 -8.95
CA SER A 236 26.28 -8.88 -8.02
C SER A 236 24.77 -9.03 -7.79
N ALA A 237 24.00 -7.98 -8.08
CA ALA A 237 22.56 -7.95 -7.85
C ALA A 237 21.76 -8.58 -9.01
N GLN A 238 20.59 -9.11 -8.69
CA GLN A 238 19.59 -9.48 -9.69
C GLN A 238 18.93 -8.21 -10.24
N LEU A 239 19.24 -7.87 -11.49
CA LEU A 239 18.70 -6.70 -12.18
C LEU A 239 17.54 -7.10 -13.10
N SER A 240 16.43 -6.37 -13.00
CA SER A 240 15.29 -6.47 -13.92
C SER A 240 14.88 -5.07 -14.34
N LEU A 241 15.49 -4.59 -15.41
CA LEU A 241 15.18 -3.32 -16.08
C LEU A 241 15.59 -3.38 -17.55
N THR A 242 15.09 -2.45 -18.35
CA THR A 242 15.47 -2.28 -19.75
C THR A 242 16.21 -0.96 -19.90
N VAL A 243 17.43 -1.00 -20.43
CA VAL A 243 18.26 0.19 -20.66
C VAL A 243 18.52 0.37 -22.15
N SER A 244 18.43 1.61 -22.61
CA SER A 244 18.81 2.02 -23.96
C SER A 244 19.51 3.36 -23.86
N LEU A 245 20.84 3.32 -23.69
CA LEU A 245 21.65 4.53 -23.62
C LEU A 245 21.85 5.14 -25.00
N ASP A 246 21.78 6.45 -25.08
CA ASP A 246 22.25 7.18 -26.25
C ASP A 246 23.78 7.09 -26.35
N SER A 247 24.31 7.05 -27.58
CA SER A 247 25.75 6.90 -27.84
C SER A 247 26.63 7.98 -27.19
N ASP A 248 26.05 9.13 -26.87
CA ASP A 248 26.72 10.28 -26.28
C ASP A 248 26.44 10.46 -24.77
N ALA A 249 25.68 9.55 -24.14
CA ALA A 249 25.25 9.70 -22.74
C ALA A 249 26.41 9.89 -21.74
N CYS A 250 27.61 9.37 -22.04
CA CYS A 250 28.80 9.53 -21.22
C CYS A 250 29.81 10.58 -21.71
N SER A 251 29.74 11.00 -22.98
CA SER A 251 30.82 11.78 -23.59
C SER A 251 30.95 13.17 -22.98
N THR A 252 29.86 13.71 -22.46
CA THR A 252 29.78 15.04 -21.81
C THR A 252 30.28 15.04 -20.37
N LEU A 253 30.35 13.88 -19.71
CA LEU A 253 30.62 13.76 -18.27
C LEU A 253 32.00 13.20 -17.93
N SER A 254 32.88 13.02 -18.93
CA SER A 254 34.16 12.31 -18.76
C SER A 254 33.98 10.92 -18.13
N GLY A 255 32.85 10.28 -18.42
CA GLY A 255 32.51 8.95 -17.93
C GLY A 255 32.87 7.85 -18.93
N THR A 256 32.84 6.61 -18.46
CA THR A 256 33.06 5.43 -19.29
C THR A 256 31.79 4.60 -19.33
N VAL A 257 31.31 4.26 -20.53
CA VAL A 257 30.23 3.30 -20.69
C VAL A 257 30.75 1.93 -20.29
N THR A 258 30.09 1.30 -19.31
CA THR A 258 30.47 0.00 -18.76
C THR A 258 29.29 -0.95 -18.80
N ASP A 259 29.53 -2.18 -19.26
CA ASP A 259 28.53 -3.24 -19.20
C ASP A 259 28.43 -3.78 -17.77
N ILE A 260 27.22 -3.67 -17.21
CA ILE A 260 26.85 -4.18 -15.90
C ILE A 260 26.35 -5.62 -16.02
N SER A 261 25.60 -5.91 -17.09
CA SER A 261 25.19 -7.27 -17.48
C SER A 261 25.05 -7.35 -19.01
N ASP A 262 24.74 -8.54 -19.54
CA ASP A 262 24.62 -8.79 -20.98
C ASP A 262 23.67 -7.85 -21.73
N SER A 263 22.72 -7.22 -21.02
CA SER A 263 21.70 -6.33 -21.59
C SER A 263 21.61 -4.96 -20.92
N ILE A 264 22.52 -4.66 -19.99
CA ILE A 264 22.49 -3.44 -19.18
C ILE A 264 23.87 -2.82 -19.19
N SER A 265 23.98 -1.65 -19.81
CA SER A 265 25.15 -0.78 -19.75
C SER A 265 24.80 0.49 -18.97
N ALA A 266 25.78 1.05 -18.26
CA ALA A 266 25.63 2.29 -17.52
C ALA A 266 26.80 3.23 -17.79
N CYS A 267 26.56 4.53 -17.61
CA CYS A 267 27.60 5.52 -17.58
C CYS A 267 28.26 5.57 -16.22
N VAL A 268 29.54 5.22 -16.16
CA VAL A 268 30.29 5.15 -14.90
C VAL A 268 31.20 6.36 -14.76
N LEU A 269 31.04 7.08 -13.65
CA LEU A 269 31.90 8.19 -13.24
C LEU A 269 32.77 7.76 -12.06
N SER A 270 33.97 8.33 -11.92
CA SER A 270 34.73 8.17 -10.67
C SER A 270 33.90 8.71 -9.50
N ASP A 271 34.05 8.10 -8.32
CA ASP A 271 33.30 8.50 -7.12
C ASP A 271 33.42 10.00 -6.84
N LYS A 272 34.61 10.58 -7.02
CA LYS A 272 34.86 12.02 -6.85
C LYS A 272 34.07 12.85 -7.86
N SER A 273 34.08 12.47 -9.14
CA SER A 273 33.33 13.18 -10.19
C SER A 273 31.83 13.09 -9.94
N PHE A 274 31.34 11.90 -9.56
CA PHE A 274 29.94 11.67 -9.24
C PHE A 274 29.47 12.52 -8.05
N SER A 275 30.19 12.51 -6.93
CA SER A 275 29.83 13.30 -5.74
C SER A 275 29.89 14.81 -5.97
N ASN A 276 30.76 15.29 -6.88
CA ASN A 276 30.79 16.70 -7.27
C ASN A 276 29.58 17.09 -8.12
N LEU A 277 29.10 16.18 -8.99
CA LEU A 277 27.98 16.41 -9.88
C LEU A 277 26.63 16.26 -9.17
N TYR A 278 26.54 15.30 -8.26
CA TYR A 278 25.35 14.95 -7.48
C TYR A 278 25.66 15.01 -5.97
N PRO A 279 25.82 16.21 -5.39
CA PRO A 279 26.07 16.35 -3.96
C PRO A 279 24.84 15.90 -3.17
N ILE A 280 25.01 14.86 -2.34
CA ILE A 280 23.98 14.44 -1.40
C ILE A 280 23.94 15.47 -0.26
N THR A 281 22.97 16.38 -0.30
CA THR A 281 22.72 17.27 0.84
C THR A 281 21.96 16.51 1.90
N SER A 282 22.68 15.82 2.79
CA SER A 282 22.12 15.45 4.08
C SER A 282 21.86 16.74 4.85
N SER A 283 20.59 17.15 4.91
CA SER A 283 20.17 18.27 5.75
C SER A 283 20.15 17.87 7.23
N ASP A 284 21.32 17.48 7.74
CA ASP A 284 21.59 17.36 9.17
C ASP A 284 22.55 18.50 9.55
N GLY A 285 21.97 19.57 10.07
CA GLY A 285 22.71 20.56 10.84
C GLY A 285 23.21 19.88 12.10
N SER A 286 24.43 19.35 12.07
CA SER A 286 25.17 18.94 13.26
C SER A 286 26.64 19.26 13.08
N SER A 287 27.04 20.33 13.76
CA SER A 287 28.41 20.74 13.95
C SER A 287 29.26 19.62 14.54
N SER A 288 30.33 19.23 13.85
CA SER A 288 31.51 18.66 14.50
C SER A 288 32.78 19.19 13.85
N THR A 289 33.46 20.04 14.60
CA THR A 289 34.82 20.49 14.38
C THR A 289 35.80 19.35 14.62
N THR A 290 36.76 19.16 13.71
CA THR A 290 38.22 19.00 13.91
C THR A 290 38.83 18.00 12.94
N GLY A 291 39.96 18.36 12.32
CA GLY A 291 40.83 17.42 11.61
C GLY A 291 41.44 17.95 10.32
N SER A 292 42.23 19.02 10.42
CA SER A 292 43.01 19.58 9.31
C SER A 292 43.97 18.56 8.67
N SER A 293 44.06 18.55 7.35
CA SER A 293 45.36 18.45 6.68
C SER A 293 45.36 19.26 5.38
N SER A 294 46.42 20.05 5.26
CA SER A 294 46.66 21.14 4.34
C SER A 294 47.12 20.68 2.96
N SER A 295 46.67 21.39 1.91
CA SER A 295 47.51 21.71 0.75
C SER A 295 46.99 22.99 0.05
N THR A 296 47.63 24.10 0.40
CA THR A 296 47.66 25.39 -0.32
C THR A 296 48.31 25.15 -1.69
N SER A 297 47.77 25.64 -2.81
CA SER A 297 48.04 26.95 -3.45
C SER A 297 47.44 26.87 -4.87
N THR A 298 46.91 27.89 -5.57
CA THR A 298 46.83 29.35 -5.44
C THR A 298 45.92 29.80 -6.59
N ILE A 299 44.90 30.63 -6.35
CA ILE A 299 44.24 31.41 -7.40
C ILE A 299 44.47 32.88 -7.08
N SER A 300 45.22 33.55 -7.94
CA SER A 300 45.43 34.99 -7.92
C SER A 300 44.13 35.70 -8.32
N SER A 301 43.61 36.56 -7.45
CA SER A 301 42.61 37.57 -7.80
C SER A 301 43.17 38.95 -7.45
N THR A 302 43.48 39.72 -8.48
CA THR A 302 43.87 41.12 -8.36
C THR A 302 42.61 41.95 -8.18
N SER A 303 42.49 42.59 -7.03
CA SER A 303 41.49 43.62 -6.75
C SER A 303 42.06 44.99 -7.13
N VAL A 304 41.24 45.83 -7.76
CA VAL A 304 41.44 47.29 -7.75
C VAL A 304 40.11 47.95 -7.46
N ALA A 305 40.11 48.78 -6.42
CA ALA A 305 39.01 49.55 -5.92
C ALA A 305 38.79 50.86 -6.70
N GLY A 306 37.52 51.22 -6.84
CA GLY A 306 36.91 52.54 -6.62
C GLY A 306 37.49 53.81 -7.23
N THR A 307 36.63 54.62 -7.84
CA THR A 307 36.51 56.07 -7.53
C THR A 307 35.21 56.68 -8.08
N ASN A 308 34.78 57.73 -7.37
CA ASN A 308 33.53 58.49 -7.45
C ASN A 308 33.24 59.23 -8.77
N GLY A 309 31.96 59.58 -8.98
CA GLY A 309 31.61 60.88 -9.57
C GLY A 309 30.25 61.00 -10.27
N GLY A 310 29.36 61.84 -9.72
CA GLY A 310 28.67 62.88 -10.50
C GLY A 310 27.34 62.55 -11.19
N SER A 311 26.25 63.06 -10.61
CA SER A 311 24.95 63.31 -11.27
C SER A 311 25.04 64.48 -12.25
N THR A 312 24.36 64.40 -13.42
CA THR A 312 23.49 65.45 -14.00
C THR A 312 22.92 65.07 -15.38
N GLY A 313 21.58 65.12 -15.51
CA GLY A 313 20.85 65.99 -16.46
C GLY A 313 20.90 65.79 -17.99
N SER A 314 19.70 65.56 -18.55
CA SER A 314 19.10 66.17 -19.78
C SER A 314 19.33 65.61 -21.20
N THR A 315 18.21 65.12 -21.76
CA THR A 315 17.52 65.47 -23.04
C THR A 315 18.29 65.86 -24.32
N ASN A 316 18.04 65.12 -25.41
CA ASN A 316 17.50 65.53 -26.74
C ASN A 316 17.89 64.44 -27.79
N GLN A 317 16.95 63.78 -28.50
CA GLN A 317 16.16 64.20 -29.68
C GLN A 317 16.99 64.39 -30.98
N GLY A 318 16.61 63.65 -32.04
CA GLY A 318 17.06 63.81 -33.44
C GLY A 318 17.52 62.49 -34.08
N SER A 319 16.65 61.71 -34.74
CA SER A 319 16.27 61.78 -36.18
C SER A 319 17.32 61.25 -37.17
N GLY A 320 17.02 60.09 -37.78
CA GLY A 320 17.07 59.94 -39.24
C GLY A 320 18.07 58.94 -39.87
N VAL A 321 17.49 57.86 -40.47
CA VAL A 321 17.81 57.29 -41.81
C VAL A 321 19.13 56.47 -41.90
N SER A 322 19.24 55.27 -42.47
CA SER A 322 18.42 54.34 -43.27
C SER A 322 19.09 52.95 -43.24
N GLY A 323 18.33 51.86 -43.40
CA GLY A 323 18.90 50.53 -43.64
C GLY A 323 17.96 49.37 -43.33
N THR A 324 16.89 49.24 -44.11
CA THR A 324 15.84 48.21 -44.00
C THR A 324 16.33 46.83 -44.45
N THR A 325 16.06 45.78 -43.67
CA THR A 325 15.94 44.39 -44.15
C THR A 325 14.51 43.93 -43.87
N VAL A 326 13.76 43.68 -44.94
CA VAL A 326 12.37 43.22 -44.91
C VAL A 326 12.36 41.70 -44.78
N ILE A 327 11.68 41.16 -43.76
CA ILE A 327 11.23 39.77 -43.73
C ILE A 327 9.70 39.80 -43.75
N THR A 328 9.13 39.31 -44.86
CA THR A 328 7.71 39.13 -45.09
C THR A 328 7.21 37.94 -44.27
N ILE A 329 6.25 38.15 -43.37
CA ILE A 329 5.51 37.08 -42.71
C ILE A 329 4.19 36.93 -43.47
N ASN A 330 4.02 35.82 -44.18
CA ASN A 330 2.73 35.45 -44.76
C ASN A 330 1.83 34.91 -43.64
N GLU A 331 0.78 35.67 -43.28
CA GLU A 331 -0.32 35.13 -42.48
C GLU A 331 -1.23 34.26 -43.35
N GLY A 332 -1.05 32.95 -43.27
CA GLY A 332 -2.01 31.98 -43.75
C GLY A 332 -3.09 31.76 -42.69
N SER A 333 -4.27 32.33 -42.89
CA SER A 333 -5.46 32.01 -42.10
C SER A 333 -5.85 30.54 -42.31
N SER A 334 -5.77 29.71 -41.27
CA SER A 334 -6.39 28.37 -41.26
C SER A 334 -7.37 28.25 -40.09
N SER A 335 -8.65 28.17 -40.46
CA SER A 335 -9.78 28.13 -39.55
C SER A 335 -9.96 26.72 -38.97
N ASN A 336 -9.37 26.43 -37.80
CA ASN A 336 -9.54 25.16 -37.10
C ASN A 336 -10.62 25.19 -36.02
N ALA A 337 -11.79 25.75 -36.34
CA ALA A 337 -12.96 25.74 -35.46
C ALA A 337 -13.61 24.34 -35.32
N GLY A 338 -13.22 23.36 -36.13
CA GLY A 338 -13.77 22.00 -36.12
C GLY A 338 -13.07 21.00 -35.20
N LEU A 339 -11.84 21.27 -34.74
CA LEU A 339 -11.06 20.30 -33.95
C LEU A 339 -11.31 20.44 -32.43
N ILE A 340 -11.65 21.64 -31.97
CA ILE A 340 -11.87 21.93 -30.54
C ILE A 340 -13.25 21.43 -30.09
N GLY A 341 -14.25 21.37 -30.99
CA GLY A 341 -15.56 20.79 -30.69
C GLY A 341 -15.55 19.26 -30.54
N GLY A 342 -14.70 18.56 -31.31
CA GLY A 342 -14.62 17.09 -31.29
C GLY A 342 -13.99 16.54 -30.01
N ILE A 343 -12.97 17.21 -29.47
CA ILE A 343 -12.29 16.79 -28.24
C ILE A 343 -13.20 17.01 -27.03
N ALA A 344 -13.94 18.12 -26.97
CA ALA A 344 -14.90 18.37 -25.90
C ALA A 344 -16.03 17.33 -25.88
N ALA A 345 -16.55 16.95 -27.04
CA ALA A 345 -17.57 15.89 -27.14
C ALA A 345 -17.04 14.51 -26.72
N ALA A 346 -15.81 14.18 -27.11
CA ALA A 346 -15.17 12.91 -26.73
C ALA A 346 -14.93 12.82 -25.21
N VAL A 347 -14.49 13.91 -24.57
CA VAL A 347 -14.31 13.97 -23.12
C VAL A 347 -15.63 13.78 -22.38
N VAL A 348 -16.72 14.40 -22.85
CA VAL A 348 -18.05 14.24 -22.25
C VAL A 348 -18.54 12.79 -22.37
N VAL A 349 -18.33 12.13 -23.51
CA VAL A 349 -18.71 10.72 -23.69
C VAL A 349 -17.91 9.80 -22.76
N VAL A 350 -16.60 10.04 -22.60
CA VAL A 350 -15.75 9.27 -21.67
C VAL A 350 -16.17 9.48 -20.22
N VAL A 351 -16.47 10.71 -19.81
CA VAL A 351 -16.95 11.01 -18.45
C VAL A 351 -18.31 10.35 -18.18
N LEU A 352 -19.23 10.38 -19.15
CA LEU A 352 -20.52 9.70 -19.04
C LEU A 352 -20.38 8.16 -19.00
N ALA A 353 -19.41 7.59 -19.73
CA ALA A 353 -19.10 6.18 -19.66
C ALA A 353 -18.51 5.77 -18.30
N ILE A 354 -17.62 6.59 -17.73
CA ILE A 354 -17.06 6.37 -16.39
C ILE A 354 -18.14 6.50 -15.32
N ALA A 355 -18.98 7.54 -15.37
CA ALA A 355 -20.11 7.71 -14.45
C ALA A 355 -21.11 6.56 -14.58
N GLY A 356 -21.42 6.14 -15.81
CA GLY A 356 -22.26 4.98 -16.10
C GLY A 356 -21.68 3.69 -15.54
N PHE A 357 -20.36 3.48 -15.66
CA PHE A 357 -19.66 2.33 -15.10
C PHE A 357 -19.68 2.34 -13.57
N ILE A 358 -19.48 3.49 -12.92
CA ILE A 358 -19.57 3.64 -11.46
C ILE A 358 -21.00 3.34 -10.97
N VAL A 359 -22.02 3.87 -11.65
CA VAL A 359 -23.44 3.60 -11.32
C VAL A 359 -23.80 2.13 -11.58
N TYR A 360 -23.30 1.54 -12.67
CA TYR A 360 -23.48 0.13 -12.98
C TYR A 360 -22.86 -0.77 -11.91
N ARG A 361 -21.64 -0.45 -11.45
CA ARG A 361 -20.95 -1.18 -10.39
C ARG A 361 -21.66 -1.05 -9.04
N ARG A 362 -22.19 0.15 -8.72
CA ARG A 362 -23.06 0.37 -7.55
C ARG A 362 -24.40 -0.37 -7.63
N ARG A 363 -24.99 -0.50 -8.82
CA ARG A 363 -26.23 -1.29 -9.03
C ARG A 363 -25.98 -2.80 -8.95
N GLN A 364 -24.83 -3.29 -9.40
CA GLN A 364 -24.39 -4.67 -9.20
C GLN A 364 -24.23 -5.00 -7.70
N GLN A 365 -23.62 -4.11 -6.92
CA GLN A 365 -23.54 -4.27 -5.45
C GLN A 365 -24.92 -4.31 -4.78
N LYS A 366 -25.90 -3.49 -5.23
CA LYS A 366 -27.29 -3.58 -4.75
C LYS A 366 -28.05 -4.82 -5.23
N ARG A 367 -27.65 -5.46 -6.33
CA ARG A 367 -28.22 -6.73 -6.80
C ARG A 367 -27.69 -7.93 -6.01
N GLN A 368 -26.41 -7.92 -5.62
CA GLN A 368 -25.84 -8.93 -4.72
C GLN A 368 -26.50 -8.93 -3.33
N GLN A 369 -26.95 -7.77 -2.81
CA GLN A 369 -27.78 -7.71 -1.60
C GLN A 369 -29.25 -8.13 -1.79
N ARG A 370 -29.75 -8.23 -3.04
CA ARG A 370 -31.13 -8.65 -3.33
C ARG A 370 -31.25 -10.14 -3.64
N ASP A 371 -30.18 -10.77 -4.12
CA ASP A 371 -30.14 -12.23 -4.37
C ASP A 371 -29.65 -13.05 -3.15
N SER A 372 -29.33 -12.38 -2.03
CA SER A 372 -29.28 -13.02 -0.70
C SER A 372 -30.62 -12.91 0.06
N GLY A 373 -31.68 -12.45 -0.61
CA GLY A 373 -33.05 -12.43 -0.12
C GLY A 373 -33.66 -13.83 -0.19
N PHE A 374 -33.45 -14.58 0.88
CA PHE A 374 -34.31 -15.65 1.41
C PHE A 374 -35.71 -15.73 0.75
N ILE A 375 -35.98 -16.80 -0.01
CA ILE A 375 -37.35 -17.18 -0.37
C ILE A 375 -38.03 -17.64 0.92
N ALA A 376 -38.82 -16.75 1.50
CA ALA A 376 -39.82 -17.13 2.50
C ALA A 376 -40.94 -17.90 1.78
N LEU A 377 -40.90 -19.22 1.87
CA LEU A 377 -42.08 -20.04 1.65
C LEU A 377 -42.88 -20.05 2.95
N ASP A 378 -44.07 -19.47 2.85
CA ASP A 378 -45.15 -19.40 3.83
C ASP A 378 -45.39 -20.77 4.49
N SER A 379 -45.16 -20.86 5.80
CA SER A 379 -45.57 -22.00 6.60
C SER A 379 -46.90 -21.68 7.25
N SER A 380 -47.97 -22.15 6.63
CA SER A 380 -49.24 -22.30 7.31
C SER A 380 -49.76 -23.73 7.16
N LYS A 381 -50.22 -24.27 8.31
CA LYS A 381 -51.09 -25.43 8.55
C LYS A 381 -50.45 -26.80 8.89
N MET A 382 -50.41 -27.03 10.21
CA MET A 382 -50.93 -28.19 10.97
C MET A 382 -51.13 -29.54 10.26
N GLY A 383 -50.66 -30.60 10.94
CA GLY A 383 -51.57 -31.69 11.34
C GLY A 383 -51.15 -33.12 11.00
N GLU A 384 -51.12 -33.93 12.06
CA GLU A 384 -51.42 -35.37 12.12
C GLU A 384 -50.33 -36.45 11.94
N THR A 385 -50.42 -37.34 12.92
CA THR A 385 -49.81 -38.65 13.17
C THR A 385 -50.04 -39.67 12.05
N GLY A 386 -49.01 -40.47 11.75
CA GLY A 386 -49.17 -41.67 10.93
C GLY A 386 -47.91 -42.52 10.86
N SER A 387 -47.94 -43.68 11.52
CA SER A 387 -47.02 -44.80 11.33
C SER A 387 -47.01 -45.26 9.87
N GLY A 388 -45.85 -45.31 9.23
CA GLY A 388 -45.70 -45.87 7.89
C GLY A 388 -44.24 -45.99 7.46
N THR A 389 -43.75 -47.23 7.39
CA THR A 389 -42.50 -47.60 6.75
C THR A 389 -42.51 -47.09 5.30
N ARG A 390 -41.57 -46.22 4.91
CA ARG A 390 -41.44 -45.74 3.52
C ARG A 390 -40.07 -46.09 2.96
N THR A 391 -40.08 -47.00 2.00
CA THR A 391 -38.99 -47.29 1.08
C THR A 391 -38.71 -46.06 0.21
N VAL A 392 -37.46 -45.59 0.19
CA VAL A 392 -37.01 -44.48 -0.65
C VAL A 392 -36.53 -45.05 -1.99
N THR A 393 -37.27 -44.76 -3.06
CA THR A 393 -36.84 -45.03 -4.45
C THR A 393 -36.01 -43.87 -4.94
N LEU A 394 -34.74 -44.13 -5.30
CA LEU A 394 -33.87 -43.15 -5.95
C LEU A 394 -34.30 -42.93 -7.41
N PRO A 395 -34.36 -41.69 -7.92
CA PRO A 395 -34.60 -41.42 -9.33
C PRO A 395 -33.36 -41.78 -10.18
N PRO A 396 -33.54 -42.12 -11.47
CA PRO A 396 -32.43 -42.56 -12.31
C PRO A 396 -31.47 -41.40 -12.60
N SER A 397 -30.18 -41.70 -12.50
CA SER A 397 -29.06 -40.83 -12.87
C SER A 397 -29.17 -40.41 -14.34
N SER A 398 -29.50 -39.15 -14.61
CA SER A 398 -29.38 -38.55 -15.94
C SER A 398 -29.25 -37.03 -15.86
N GLY A 399 -28.06 -36.51 -16.15
CA GLY A 399 -27.88 -35.09 -16.53
C GLY A 399 -26.77 -34.35 -15.79
N SER A 400 -25.54 -34.48 -16.27
CA SER A 400 -24.52 -33.41 -16.37
C SER A 400 -24.54 -32.31 -15.30
N GLY A 401 -23.90 -32.57 -14.15
CA GLY A 401 -23.69 -31.56 -13.12
C GLY A 401 -22.55 -31.90 -12.15
N TYR A 402 -21.53 -32.65 -12.60
CA TYR A 402 -20.34 -32.86 -11.78
C TYR A 402 -19.57 -31.55 -11.69
N LEU A 403 -19.66 -30.90 -10.52
CA LEU A 403 -18.69 -29.91 -10.10
C LEU A 403 -17.33 -30.60 -10.10
N SER A 404 -16.45 -30.23 -11.02
CA SER A 404 -15.04 -30.61 -10.96
C SER A 404 -14.51 -30.05 -9.64
N ASN A 405 -14.12 -30.91 -8.70
CA ASN A 405 -13.77 -30.64 -7.29
C ASN A 405 -14.90 -30.79 -6.25
N ASP A 406 -15.82 -31.74 -6.44
CA ASP A 406 -16.66 -32.19 -5.33
C ASP A 406 -15.88 -33.12 -4.39
N VAL A 407 -15.50 -32.59 -3.23
CA VAL A 407 -14.80 -33.30 -2.15
C VAL A 407 -15.49 -34.62 -1.75
N ARG A 408 -16.81 -34.73 -1.98
CA ARG A 408 -17.59 -35.95 -1.72
C ARG A 408 -17.31 -37.09 -2.69
N ASN A 409 -16.57 -36.85 -3.76
CA ASN A 409 -16.16 -37.86 -4.75
C ASN A 409 -14.63 -37.93 -4.89
N ASP A 410 -13.89 -37.28 -4.00
CA ASP A 410 -12.43 -37.36 -3.95
C ASP A 410 -12.01 -38.73 -3.39
N GLU A 411 -11.18 -39.44 -4.15
CA GLU A 411 -10.66 -40.78 -3.83
C GLU A 411 -9.65 -40.70 -2.67
N ASP A 412 -8.89 -39.61 -2.56
CA ASP A 412 -7.88 -39.42 -1.52
C ASP A 412 -8.52 -39.18 -0.13
N LEU A 413 -9.79 -38.79 -0.11
CA LEU A 413 -10.53 -38.51 1.12
C LEU A 413 -11.43 -39.67 1.57
N ILE A 414 -11.51 -40.76 0.80
CA ILE A 414 -12.26 -41.97 1.19
C ILE A 414 -11.86 -42.49 2.58
N PRO A 415 -10.57 -42.56 2.97
CA PRO A 415 -10.17 -43.07 4.29
C PRO A 415 -10.62 -42.17 5.46
N TYR A 416 -10.90 -40.89 5.20
CA TYR A 416 -11.25 -39.89 6.21
C TYR A 416 -12.76 -39.68 6.34
N ARG A 417 -13.58 -40.41 5.57
CA ARG A 417 -15.03 -40.35 5.67
C ARG A 417 -15.48 -41.08 6.92
N LEU A 418 -16.23 -40.39 7.76
CA LEU A 418 -16.95 -41.01 8.87
C LEU A 418 -18.25 -41.60 8.33
N PRO A 419 -18.44 -42.93 8.42
CA PRO A 419 -19.72 -43.56 8.10
C PRO A 419 -20.81 -43.00 9.01
N ILE A 420 -22.04 -42.85 8.50
CA ILE A 420 -23.15 -42.28 9.27
C ILE A 420 -23.51 -43.17 10.47
N GLU A 421 -23.28 -44.48 10.35
CA GLU A 421 -23.42 -45.47 11.40
C GLU A 421 -22.42 -45.29 12.56
N ASP A 422 -21.35 -44.53 12.36
CA ASP A 422 -20.33 -44.24 13.38
C ASP A 422 -20.50 -42.84 14.01
N VAL A 423 -21.61 -42.16 13.71
CA VAL A 423 -21.88 -40.78 14.17
C VAL A 423 -23.25 -40.69 14.83
N VAL A 424 -23.29 -40.24 16.09
CA VAL A 424 -24.56 -39.93 16.76
C VAL A 424 -24.85 -38.43 16.66
N ILE A 425 -25.95 -38.09 15.99
CA ILE A 425 -26.46 -36.72 15.94
C ILE A 425 -27.27 -36.46 17.22
N GLN A 426 -26.81 -35.52 18.05
CA GLN A 426 -27.43 -35.24 19.35
C GLN A 426 -28.75 -34.49 19.24
N LYS A 427 -28.84 -33.57 18.27
CA LYS A 427 -30.02 -32.76 18.01
C LYS A 427 -30.05 -32.35 16.54
N GLU A 428 -31.13 -32.67 15.85
CA GLU A 428 -31.36 -32.17 14.50
C GLU A 428 -31.68 -30.66 14.57
N LEU A 429 -30.86 -29.86 13.90
CA LEU A 429 -31.04 -28.41 13.78
C LEU A 429 -31.72 -28.04 12.45
N ALA A 430 -31.48 -28.81 11.39
CA ALA A 430 -32.13 -28.64 10.09
C ALA A 430 -32.03 -29.91 9.23
N THR A 431 -33.03 -30.12 8.36
CA THR A 431 -33.02 -31.15 7.32
C THR A 431 -33.33 -30.57 5.95
N GLY A 432 -32.69 -31.10 4.91
CA GLY A 432 -32.94 -30.72 3.52
C GLY A 432 -32.53 -31.82 2.53
N GLY A 433 -32.69 -31.56 1.24
CA GLY A 433 -32.40 -32.53 0.16
C GLY A 433 -30.94 -33.00 0.07
N PHE A 434 -30.04 -32.43 0.87
CA PHE A 434 -28.62 -32.74 0.89
C PHE A 434 -28.12 -33.24 2.27
N GLY A 435 -29.00 -33.47 3.25
CA GLY A 435 -28.63 -34.09 4.53
C GLY A 435 -29.27 -33.48 5.78
N ILE A 436 -28.79 -33.95 6.93
CA ILE A 436 -29.19 -33.54 8.28
C ILE A 436 -28.05 -32.72 8.89
N ILE A 437 -28.35 -31.59 9.52
CA ILE A 437 -27.37 -30.75 10.23
C ILE A 437 -27.67 -30.80 11.72
N GLY A 438 -26.65 -31.13 12.51
CA GLY A 438 -26.74 -31.11 13.96
C GLY A 438 -25.38 -31.36 14.62
N PRO A 439 -25.18 -30.94 15.89
CA PRO A 439 -24.02 -31.34 16.66
C PRO A 439 -23.97 -32.87 16.76
N ALA A 440 -22.81 -33.43 16.43
CA ALA A 440 -22.59 -34.86 16.38
C ALA A 440 -21.26 -35.23 17.03
N HIS A 441 -21.19 -36.42 17.64
CA HIS A 441 -19.96 -36.98 18.17
C HIS A 441 -19.71 -38.38 17.61
N PRO A 442 -18.43 -38.79 17.46
CA PRO A 442 -18.07 -40.13 17.00
C PRO A 442 -18.53 -41.18 18.01
N LEU A 443 -19.06 -42.31 17.54
CA LEU A 443 -19.24 -43.49 18.36
C LEU A 443 -17.87 -44.06 18.71
N GLN A 444 -17.50 -44.03 19.99
CA GLN A 444 -16.34 -44.77 20.49
C GLN A 444 -16.62 -46.28 20.35
N ARG A 445 -16.18 -46.88 19.23
CA ARG A 445 -15.99 -48.34 19.20
C ARG A 445 -14.84 -48.68 20.14
N ALA A 446 -15.10 -49.59 21.08
CA ALA A 446 -14.03 -50.26 21.80
C ALA A 446 -13.09 -50.91 20.77
N ALA A 447 -11.79 -50.61 20.89
CA ALA A 447 -10.78 -51.16 20.01
C ALA A 447 -10.79 -52.70 20.11
N GLU A 448 -11.19 -53.37 19.04
CA GLU A 448 -10.80 -54.77 18.84
C GLU A 448 -9.37 -54.76 18.29
N GLU A 449 -8.47 -55.43 19.01
CA GLU A 449 -7.06 -55.62 18.64
C GLU A 449 -6.94 -56.25 17.24
N PRO A 450 -5.95 -55.84 16.43
CA PRO A 450 -5.69 -56.48 15.16
C PRO A 450 -5.10 -57.88 15.38
N VAL A 451 -5.78 -58.90 14.85
CA VAL A 451 -5.23 -60.25 14.69
C VAL A 451 -4.22 -60.22 13.55
N GLU A 452 -2.95 -60.47 13.86
CA GLU A 452 -1.89 -60.75 12.89
C GLU A 452 -2.21 -62.03 12.10
N HIS A 453 -2.16 -61.94 10.76
CA HIS A 453 -1.74 -63.04 9.89
C HIS A 453 -1.05 -62.52 8.63
#